data_AF-A0A2A2DYK5-F1
#
_entry.id   AF-A0A2A2DYK5-F1
#
_cell.length_a   1.000
_cell.length_b   1.000
_cell.length_c   1.000
_cell.angle_alpha   90.00
_cell.angle_beta   90.00
_cell.angle_gamma   90.00
#
_symmetry.space_group_name_H-M   'P 1'
#
loop_
_entity.id
_entity.type
_entity.pdbx_description
1 polymer ?
#
loop_
_entity_poly.entity_id
_entity_poly.type
_entity_poly.pdbx_seq_one_letter_code
_entity_poly.pdbx_strand_id
1 'polypeptide(L)'
;MRYHPLLALFASLAVTLPAVAADWPAGGKADFIKECVASSKATHGEDAAKDYCECAADKVSDEFSEAEMEELHSKTGITPQMQQRLVSASSSCLSELNQE
;
A
#
# COMPACT_ATOMS: atom_id res chain seq x y z
N MET A 1 16.23 36.62 36.92
CA MET A 1 16.68 35.23 36.68
C MET A 1 15.56 34.55 35.90
N ARG A 2 15.53 34.50 34.56
CA ARG A 2 16.36 33.74 33.61
C ARG A 2 16.55 32.28 34.03
N TYR A 3 15.66 31.38 33.59
CA TYR A 3 16.00 30.03 33.12
C TYR A 3 14.95 29.60 32.08
N HIS A 4 15.37 29.58 30.82
CA HIS A 4 14.61 29.06 29.67
C HIS A 4 14.76 27.53 29.60
N PRO A 5 13.86 26.83 28.92
CA PRO A 5 13.43 25.47 29.23
C PRO A 5 14.45 24.42 28.78
N LEU A 6 14.59 23.35 29.57
CA LEU A 6 15.20 22.12 29.10
C LEU A 6 14.23 21.44 28.12
N LEU A 7 14.36 21.82 26.85
CA LEU A 7 13.89 21.03 25.71
C LEU A 7 14.61 19.67 25.79
N ALA A 8 13.92 18.67 26.33
CA ALA A 8 14.28 17.28 26.14
C ALA A 8 14.02 16.95 24.66
N LEU A 9 15.08 17.10 23.85
CA LEU A 9 15.20 16.56 22.50
C LEU A 9 15.12 15.03 22.61
N PHE A 10 13.91 14.47 22.58
CA PHE A 10 13.73 13.12 22.08
C PHE A 10 14.01 13.21 20.59
N ALA A 11 15.24 12.86 20.20
CA ALA A 11 15.58 12.58 18.82
C ALA A 11 14.72 11.39 18.38
N SER A 12 13.58 11.69 17.75
CA SER A 12 12.84 10.72 16.96
C SER A 12 13.85 10.10 15.99
N LEU A 13 14.14 8.80 16.14
CA LEU A 13 14.68 8.02 15.04
C LEU A 13 13.60 8.01 13.95
N ALA A 14 13.54 9.08 13.16
CA ALA A 14 13.00 9.00 11.83
C ALA A 14 14.03 8.18 11.05
N VAL A 15 13.76 6.88 10.96
CA VAL A 15 14.42 6.05 9.95
C VAL A 15 14.05 6.69 8.62
N THR A 16 14.99 7.44 8.05
CA THR A 16 14.92 7.92 6.68
C THR A 16 15.20 6.70 5.81
N LEU A 17 14.19 5.82 5.67
CA LEU A 17 14.26 4.83 4.62
C LEU A 17 14.36 5.62 3.32
N PRO A 18 15.43 5.43 2.52
CA PRO A 18 15.42 5.97 1.17
C PRO A 18 14.15 5.45 0.53
N ALA A 19 13.35 6.36 -0.03
CA ALA A 19 12.18 6.00 -0.84
C ALA A 19 12.69 5.35 -2.13
N VAL A 20 13.22 4.14 -2.01
CA VAL A 20 13.21 3.19 -3.11
C VAL A 20 11.74 2.77 -3.20
N ALA A 21 11.06 3.22 -4.25
CA ALA A 21 9.77 2.66 -4.61
C ALA A 21 9.96 1.15 -4.68
N ALA A 22 9.23 0.40 -3.86
CA ALA A 22 9.46 -1.02 -3.78
C ALA A 22 9.06 -1.65 -5.12
N ASP A 23 10.02 -2.28 -5.78
CA ASP A 23 9.74 -2.99 -7.01
C ASP A 23 8.93 -4.25 -6.71
N TRP A 24 7.88 -4.46 -7.50
CA TRP A 24 7.17 -5.73 -7.46
C TRP A 24 8.11 -6.85 -7.88
N PRO A 25 8.02 -8.05 -7.25
CA PRO A 25 8.67 -9.22 -7.82
C PRO A 25 8.16 -9.46 -9.25
N ALA A 26 8.96 -10.13 -10.08
CA ALA A 26 8.60 -10.35 -11.49
C ALA A 26 7.20 -10.97 -11.62
N GLY A 27 6.29 -10.26 -12.28
CA GLY A 27 4.88 -10.66 -12.46
C GLY A 27 3.96 -10.33 -11.28
N GLY A 28 4.50 -9.94 -10.12
CA GLY A 28 3.76 -9.73 -8.89
C GLY A 28 2.65 -8.68 -9.02
N LYS A 29 2.95 -7.52 -9.61
CA LYS A 29 1.94 -6.49 -9.86
C LYS A 29 0.76 -7.01 -10.67
N ALA A 30 1.04 -7.78 -11.73
CA ALA A 30 0.02 -8.32 -12.60
C ALA A 30 -0.84 -9.37 -11.90
N ASP A 31 -0.23 -10.23 -11.08
CA ASP A 31 -0.96 -11.22 -10.27
C ASP A 31 -1.84 -10.54 -9.22
N PHE A 32 -1.33 -9.52 -8.52
CA PHE A 32 -2.11 -8.71 -7.58
C PHE A 32 -3.33 -8.08 -8.24
N ILE A 33 -3.14 -7.40 -9.38
CA ILE A 33 -4.26 -6.78 -10.12
C ILE A 33 -5.27 -7.85 -10.54
N LYS A 34 -4.80 -8.99 -11.06
CA LYS A 34 -5.67 -10.09 -11.49
C LYS A 34 -6.52 -10.63 -10.35
N GLU A 35 -5.92 -10.87 -9.19
CA GLU A 35 -6.64 -11.38 -8.01
C GLU A 35 -7.63 -10.34 -7.47
N CYS A 36 -7.21 -9.08 -7.39
CA CYS A 36 -8.07 -7.96 -7.01
C CYS A 36 -9.28 -7.84 -7.94
N VAL A 37 -9.07 -7.82 -9.27
CA VAL A 37 -10.16 -7.73 -10.26
C VAL A 37 -11.08 -8.94 -10.16
N ALA A 38 -10.53 -10.15 -9.99
CA ALA A 38 -11.34 -11.35 -9.81
C ALA A 38 -12.27 -11.25 -8.58
N SER A 39 -11.84 -10.55 -7.52
CA SER A 39 -12.63 -10.33 -6.31
C SER A 39 -13.68 -9.21 -6.44
N SER A 40 -13.38 -8.15 -7.21
CA SER A 40 -14.20 -6.92 -7.24
C SER A 40 -15.15 -6.84 -8.43
N LYS A 41 -14.84 -7.49 -9.56
CA LYS A 41 -15.59 -7.33 -10.81
C LYS A 41 -17.06 -7.76 -10.73
N ALA A 42 -17.38 -8.70 -9.85
CA ALA A 42 -18.75 -9.17 -9.67
C ALA A 42 -19.69 -8.07 -9.12
N THR A 43 -19.12 -7.09 -8.42
CA THR A 43 -19.87 -5.99 -7.80
C THR A 43 -19.80 -4.70 -8.61
N HIS A 44 -18.65 -4.42 -9.23
CA HIS A 44 -18.37 -3.12 -9.86
C HIS A 44 -18.23 -3.16 -11.38
N GLY A 45 -18.34 -4.34 -12.01
CA GLY A 45 -17.98 -4.50 -13.43
C GLY A 45 -16.47 -4.64 -13.63
N GLU A 46 -16.08 -5.13 -14.82
CA GLU A 46 -14.67 -5.46 -15.10
C GLU A 46 -13.78 -4.22 -15.23
N ASP A 47 -14.26 -3.19 -15.94
CA ASP A 47 -13.46 -1.98 -16.22
C ASP A 47 -13.20 -1.17 -14.94
N ALA A 48 -14.25 -0.81 -14.18
CA ALA A 48 -14.09 -0.07 -12.94
C ALA A 48 -13.29 -0.86 -11.88
N ALA A 49 -13.46 -2.20 -11.81
CA ALA A 49 -12.63 -3.03 -10.94
C ALA A 49 -11.16 -3.01 -11.37
N LYS A 50 -10.87 -3.00 -12.67
CA LYS A 50 -9.51 -2.92 -13.19
C LYS A 50 -8.87 -1.58 -12.83
N ASP A 51 -9.55 -0.46 -13.06
CA ASP A 51 -9.02 0.87 -12.74
C ASP A 51 -8.71 1.02 -11.24
N TYR A 52 -9.63 0.54 -10.38
CA TYR A 52 -9.41 0.48 -8.94
C TYR A 52 -8.18 -0.37 -8.57
N CYS A 53 -8.06 -1.58 -9.14
CA CYS A 53 -6.98 -2.50 -8.80
C CYS A 53 -5.61 -2.04 -9.32
N GLU A 54 -5.57 -1.36 -10.48
CA GLU A 54 -4.35 -0.72 -10.99
C GLU A 54 -3.91 0.42 -10.08
N CYS A 55 -4.84 1.30 -9.68
CA CYS A 55 -4.56 2.37 -8.71
C CYS A 55 -4.09 1.80 -7.36
N ALA A 56 -4.75 0.76 -6.85
CA ALA A 56 -4.37 0.11 -5.61
C ALA A 56 -2.95 -0.46 -5.68
N ALA A 57 -2.58 -1.09 -6.80
CA ALA A 57 -1.24 -1.61 -7.01
C ALA A 57 -0.19 -0.48 -7.02
N ASP A 58 -0.49 0.65 -7.64
CA ASP A 58 0.41 1.82 -7.60
C ASP A 58 0.61 2.33 -6.17
N LYS A 59 -0.49 2.49 -5.40
CA LYS A 59 -0.42 2.91 -3.99
C LYS A 59 0.37 1.96 -3.11
N VAL A 60 0.21 0.66 -3.33
CA VAL A 60 0.99 -0.34 -2.62
C VAL A 60 2.48 -0.21 -2.95
N SER A 61 2.84 0.03 -4.21
CA SER A 61 4.24 0.28 -4.63
C SER A 61 4.86 1.50 -3.94
N ASP A 62 4.06 2.55 -3.75
CA ASP A 62 4.50 3.82 -3.18
C ASP A 62 4.68 3.75 -1.65
N GLU A 63 3.85 2.96 -0.97
CA GLU A 63 3.76 2.96 0.49
C GLU A 63 4.49 1.77 1.16
N PHE A 64 4.68 0.66 0.45
CA PHE A 64 5.23 -0.57 1.01
C PHE A 64 6.73 -0.66 0.73
N SER A 65 7.47 -1.29 1.63
CA SER A 65 8.89 -1.61 1.43
C SER A 65 9.06 -2.89 0.60
N GLU A 66 10.24 -3.10 -0.01
CA GLU A 66 10.55 -4.32 -0.77
C GLU A 66 10.26 -5.60 0.02
N ALA A 67 10.66 -5.63 1.30
CA ALA A 67 10.38 -6.76 2.18
C ALA A 67 8.87 -6.99 2.41
N GLU A 68 8.09 -5.92 2.53
CA GLU A 68 6.64 -6.04 2.67
C GLU A 68 5.97 -6.47 1.35
N MET A 69 6.53 -6.10 0.21
CA MET A 69 6.09 -6.56 -1.12
C MET A 69 6.38 -8.04 -1.33
N GLU A 70 7.55 -8.52 -0.90
CA GLU A 70 7.87 -9.95 -0.89
C GLU A 70 6.91 -10.73 0.02
N GLU A 71 6.62 -10.21 1.21
CA GLU A 71 5.66 -10.81 2.15
C GLU A 71 4.24 -10.83 1.56
N LEU A 72 3.82 -9.78 0.87
CA LEU A 72 2.52 -9.71 0.17
C LEU A 72 2.38 -10.83 -0.87
N HIS A 73 3.48 -11.16 -1.55
CA HIS A 73 3.55 -12.24 -2.54
C HIS A 73 3.83 -13.63 -1.95
N SER A 74 4.09 -13.69 -0.64
CA SER A 74 4.37 -14.95 0.03
C SER A 74 3.11 -15.81 0.20
N LYS A 75 3.29 -17.12 0.31
CA LYS A 75 2.19 -18.06 0.61
C LYS A 75 1.85 -18.13 2.11
N THR A 76 2.61 -17.44 2.95
CA THR A 76 2.46 -17.47 4.41
C THR A 76 1.36 -16.53 4.90
N GLY A 77 0.86 -15.65 4.02
CA GLY A 77 -0.10 -14.61 4.36
C GLY A 77 0.58 -13.42 5.03
N ILE A 78 -0.13 -12.30 5.09
CA ILE A 78 0.39 -11.04 5.65
C ILE A 78 -0.09 -10.83 7.09
N THR A 79 0.61 -9.97 7.83
CA THR A 79 0.18 -9.59 9.18
C THR A 79 -1.09 -8.73 9.17
N PRO A 80 -1.87 -8.68 10.26
CA PRO A 80 -3.03 -7.79 10.36
C PRO A 80 -2.70 -6.31 10.14
N GLN A 81 -1.51 -5.88 10.57
CA GLN A 81 -1.04 -4.51 10.35
C GLN A 81 -0.83 -4.24 8.87
N MET A 82 -0.18 -5.15 8.14
CA MET A 82 0.00 -5.03 6.69
C MET A 82 -1.34 -5.04 5.96
N GLN A 83 -2.28 -5.89 6.39
CA GLN A 83 -3.61 -5.93 5.82
C GLN A 83 -4.35 -4.58 6.00
N GLN A 84 -4.26 -3.97 7.18
CA GLN A 84 -4.82 -2.64 7.42
C GLN A 84 -4.18 -1.57 6.53
N ARG A 85 -2.86 -1.62 6.35
CA ARG A 85 -2.15 -0.71 5.45
C ARG A 85 -2.60 -0.89 4.00
N LEU A 86 -2.79 -2.13 3.52
CA LEU A 86 -3.26 -2.38 2.15
C LEU A 86 -4.64 -1.77 1.94
N VAL A 87 -5.56 -2.00 2.88
CA VAL A 87 -6.90 -1.41 2.83
C VAL A 87 -6.83 0.12 2.82
N SER A 88 -5.95 0.70 3.65
CA SER A 88 -5.76 2.14 3.71
C SER A 88 -5.21 2.71 2.40
N ALA A 89 -4.17 2.10 1.84
CA ALA A 89 -3.55 2.50 0.57
C ALA A 89 -4.60 2.48 -0.57
N SER A 90 -5.36 1.38 -0.67
CA SER A 90 -6.40 1.20 -1.69
C SER A 90 -7.62 2.09 -1.49
N SER A 91 -7.91 2.55 -0.26
CA SER A 91 -9.09 3.39 -0.01
C SER A 91 -9.06 4.72 -0.78
N SER A 92 -7.87 5.22 -1.10
CA SER A 92 -7.69 6.43 -1.92
C SER A 92 -8.12 6.24 -3.37
N CYS A 93 -8.26 4.99 -3.83
CA CYS A 93 -8.67 4.60 -5.18
C CYS A 93 -10.16 4.29 -5.30
N LEU A 94 -10.96 4.40 -4.22
CA LEU A 94 -12.38 4.05 -4.26
C LEU A 94 -13.20 4.92 -5.23
N SER A 95 -12.68 6.09 -5.64
CA SER A 95 -13.27 6.90 -6.71
C SER A 95 -13.39 6.13 -8.02
N GLU A 96 -12.43 5.26 -8.33
CA GLU A 96 -12.37 4.51 -9.59
C GLU A 96 -13.52 3.50 -9.72
N LEU A 97 -14.05 3.02 -8.59
CA LEU A 97 -15.20 2.11 -8.57
C LEU A 97 -16.54 2.79 -8.89
N ASN A 98 -16.58 4.12 -8.99
CA ASN A 98 -17.78 4.92 -9.23
C ASN A 98 -17.71 5.74 -10.52
N GLN A 99 -16.71 5.52 -11.37
CA GLN A 99 -16.61 6.18 -12.67
C GLN A 99 -17.49 5.42 -13.67
N GLU A 100 -18.78 5.78 -13.71
CA GLU A 100 -19.76 5.30 -14.71
C GLU A 100 -19.91 6.28 -15.89
#